data_AF-Q4BUA1-F1
#
_entry.id   AF-Q4BUA1-F1
#
_cell.length_a   1.000
_cell.length_b   1.000
_cell.length_c   1.000
_cell.angle_alpha   90.00
_cell.angle_beta   90.00
_cell.angle_gamma   90.00
#
_symmetry.space_group_name_H-M   'P 1'
#
loop_
_entity.id
_entity.type
_entity.pdbx_description
1 polymer ?
#
loop_
_entity_poly.entity_id
_entity_poly.type
_entity_poly.pdbx_seq_one_letter_code
_entity_poly.pdbx_strand_id
1 'polypeptide(L)'
;MLSRQILYCGEQLPNGAAGDLFGFSVSLSGNNALVGSHFDDDKGTDSGSAYLFDVTTGNLLHKLTAPDGAAGDQFGFPVSLSDNTALIGGFGDDDQGLNSGSAYLFDVTTGDFLQPRFRTSKCSIKKYIVLKSPKIIPGQEYFSFH
;
A
#
# COMPACT_ATOMS: atom_id res chain seq x y z
N MET A 1 35.15 17.60 13.60
CA MET A 1 33.95 17.84 14.42
C MET A 1 33.43 19.23 14.12
N LEU A 2 32.28 19.35 13.48
CA LEU A 2 31.48 20.57 13.52
C LEU A 2 30.01 20.14 13.58
N SER A 3 29.47 20.32 14.78
CA SER A 3 28.05 20.24 15.12
C SER A 3 27.37 21.54 14.72
N ARG A 4 26.17 21.43 14.15
CA ARG A 4 25.03 22.38 14.08
C ARG A 4 24.13 21.89 12.94
N GLN A 5 22.80 21.84 12.98
CA GLN A 5 21.76 22.06 13.98
C GLN A 5 20.46 21.68 13.24
N ILE A 6 19.56 20.99 13.93
CA ILE A 6 18.28 20.44 13.46
C ILE A 6 17.39 21.49 12.76
N LEU A 7 16.86 21.17 11.57
CA LEU A 7 15.50 21.53 11.10
C LEU A 7 15.17 20.77 9.79
N TYR A 8 14.79 19.49 9.85
CA TYR A 8 14.18 18.81 8.69
C TYR A 8 12.68 19.11 8.66
N CYS A 9 12.30 20.34 8.29
CA CYS A 9 10.98 20.62 7.76
C CYS A 9 11.11 20.61 6.23
N GLY A 10 10.77 19.50 5.58
CA GLY A 10 10.56 19.49 4.14
C GLY A 10 11.39 18.51 3.33
N GLU A 11 11.40 17.22 3.68
CA GLU A 11 11.36 16.23 2.61
C GLU A 11 9.92 16.18 2.12
N GLN A 12 9.57 17.12 1.23
CA GLN A 12 8.38 16.98 0.42
C GLN A 12 8.57 15.70 -0.38
N LEU A 13 7.60 14.78 -0.31
CA LEU A 13 7.58 13.59 -1.15
C LEU A 13 7.90 14.02 -2.59
N PRO A 14 8.82 13.34 -3.31
CA PRO A 14 9.35 13.82 -4.59
C PRO A 14 8.31 14.19 -5.65
N ASN A 15 7.04 13.85 -5.41
CA ASN A 15 5.94 14.00 -6.34
C ASN A 15 4.58 14.26 -5.66
N GLY A 16 4.52 14.66 -4.37
CA GLY A 16 3.24 14.94 -3.71
C GLY A 16 2.58 16.21 -4.28
N ALA A 17 1.72 16.05 -5.28
CA ALA A 17 0.98 17.13 -5.90
C ALA A 17 -0.30 17.45 -5.10
N ALA A 18 -0.80 18.67 -5.30
CA ALA A 18 -2.03 19.10 -4.65
C ALA A 18 -3.21 18.35 -5.26
N GLY A 19 -3.83 17.45 -4.49
CA GLY A 19 -4.98 16.67 -4.97
C GLY A 19 -4.78 15.16 -4.82
N ASP A 20 -3.55 14.68 -4.64
CA ASP A 20 -3.24 13.24 -4.66
C ASP A 20 -3.81 12.46 -3.45
N LEU A 21 -4.33 13.21 -2.47
CA LEU A 21 -4.90 12.71 -1.21
C LEU A 21 -3.96 11.76 -0.46
N PHE A 22 -2.67 12.14 -0.40
CA PHE A 22 -1.71 11.48 0.47
C PHE A 22 -2.23 11.42 1.92
N GLY A 23 -2.22 10.23 2.53
CA GLY A 23 -2.74 10.02 3.89
C GLY A 23 -4.18 9.53 3.94
N PHE A 24 -4.85 9.33 2.79
CA PHE A 24 -6.24 8.87 2.76
C PHE A 24 -6.41 7.42 3.27
N SER A 25 -5.37 6.60 3.12
CA SER A 25 -5.30 5.25 3.69
C SER A 25 -3.99 5.08 4.42
N VAL A 26 -4.02 4.53 5.63
CA VAL A 26 -2.82 4.31 6.44
C VAL A 26 -2.83 2.94 7.10
N SER A 27 -1.69 2.27 7.13
CA SER A 27 -1.51 1.01 7.86
C SER A 27 -0.13 0.97 8.51
N LEU A 28 -0.05 0.39 9.71
CA LEU A 28 1.17 0.33 10.53
C LEU A 28 1.47 -1.12 10.90
N SER A 29 2.74 -1.50 10.86
CA SER A 29 3.22 -2.80 11.34
C SER A 29 4.68 -2.69 11.74
N GLY A 30 5.00 -3.03 12.99
CA GLY A 30 6.34 -2.84 13.54
C GLY A 30 6.80 -1.37 13.42
N ASN A 31 7.94 -1.16 12.76
CA ASN A 31 8.51 0.17 12.53
C ASN A 31 8.14 0.78 11.17
N ASN A 32 7.18 0.19 10.46
CA ASN A 32 6.83 0.59 9.11
C ASN A 32 5.43 1.22 9.07
N ALA A 33 5.29 2.31 8.31
CA ALA A 33 4.02 2.94 7.97
C ALA A 33 3.81 2.92 6.46
N LEU A 34 2.68 2.37 6.02
CA LEU A 34 2.25 2.39 4.63
C LEU A 34 1.14 3.42 4.48
N VAL A 35 1.33 4.39 3.58
CA VAL A 35 0.44 5.52 3.36
C VAL A 35 0.01 5.59 1.90
N GLY A 36 -1.28 5.56 1.64
CA GLY A 36 -1.88 5.64 0.31
C GLY A 36 -2.06 7.06 -0.20
N SER A 37 -1.93 7.23 -1.51
CA SER A 37 -2.16 8.46 -2.28
C SER A 37 -2.83 8.07 -3.60
N HIS A 38 -4.13 7.81 -3.56
CA HIS A 38 -4.84 7.14 -4.66
C HIS A 38 -5.17 8.03 -5.86
N PHE A 39 -4.87 9.34 -5.78
CA PHE A 39 -4.96 10.27 -6.91
C PHE A 39 -3.58 10.75 -7.38
N ASP A 40 -2.52 10.00 -7.04
CA ASP A 40 -1.17 10.27 -7.53
C ASP A 40 -1.08 9.99 -9.05
N ASP A 41 -0.46 10.90 -9.79
CA ASP A 41 -0.51 10.89 -11.26
C ASP A 41 0.70 10.24 -11.94
N ASP A 42 1.60 9.60 -11.18
CA ASP A 42 2.92 9.17 -11.68
C ASP A 42 2.86 8.18 -12.86
N LYS A 43 1.83 7.34 -12.95
CA LYS A 43 1.63 6.37 -14.03
C LYS A 43 0.49 6.72 -14.98
N GLY A 44 -0.22 7.82 -14.71
CA GLY A 44 -1.42 8.26 -15.42
C GLY A 44 -2.32 9.03 -14.45
N THR A 45 -3.27 9.80 -14.99
CA THR A 45 -4.22 10.56 -14.14
C THR A 45 -4.93 9.62 -13.18
N ASP A 46 -4.87 9.92 -11.88
CA ASP A 46 -5.46 9.13 -10.80
C ASP A 46 -4.98 7.66 -10.78
N SER A 47 -3.75 7.39 -11.26
CA SER A 47 -3.18 6.04 -11.26
C SER A 47 -2.87 5.52 -9.85
N GLY A 48 -2.54 6.43 -8.95
CA GLY A 48 -2.34 6.18 -7.53
C GLY A 48 -0.96 5.62 -7.15
N SER A 49 -0.59 5.85 -5.90
CA SER A 49 0.67 5.43 -5.29
C SER A 49 0.49 5.07 -3.83
N ALA A 50 1.44 4.30 -3.27
CA ALA A 50 1.59 4.10 -1.84
C ALA A 50 3.03 4.33 -1.40
N TYR A 51 3.21 4.83 -0.19
CA TYR A 51 4.49 5.27 0.34
C TYR A 51 4.76 4.54 1.65
N LEU A 52 5.92 3.92 1.74
CA LEU A 52 6.35 3.16 2.90
C LEU A 52 7.43 3.94 3.64
N PHE A 53 7.19 4.22 4.92
CA PHE A 53 8.09 4.98 5.79
C PHE A 53 8.58 4.14 6.95
N ASP A 54 9.80 4.43 7.39
CA ASP A 54 10.27 4.03 8.71
C ASP A 54 9.75 5.05 9.74
N VAL A 55 8.95 4.59 10.70
CA VAL A 55 8.31 5.46 11.70
C VAL A 55 9.27 5.94 12.78
N THR A 56 10.44 5.33 12.91
CA THR A 56 11.44 5.70 13.92
C THR A 56 12.25 6.90 13.46
N THR A 57 12.57 6.94 12.18
CA THR A 57 13.42 7.94 11.54
C THR A 57 12.61 8.96 10.74
N GLY A 58 11.40 8.61 10.32
CA GLY A 58 10.57 9.40 9.40
C GLY A 58 10.99 9.28 7.94
N ASN A 59 11.98 8.44 7.62
CA ASN A 59 12.51 8.31 6.28
C ASN A 59 11.53 7.57 5.37
N LEU A 60 11.37 8.06 4.13
CA LEU A 60 10.74 7.29 3.07
C LEU A 60 11.65 6.10 2.71
N LEU A 61 11.13 4.89 2.86
CA LEU A 61 11.82 3.65 2.49
C LEU A 61 11.57 3.34 1.02
N HIS A 62 10.30 3.33 0.61
CA HIS A 62 9.89 2.93 -0.73
C HIS A 62 8.69 3.75 -1.19
N LYS A 63 8.69 4.11 -2.47
CA LYS A 63 7.48 4.48 -3.20
C LYS A 63 7.03 3.30 -4.04
N LEU A 64 5.78 2.88 -3.85
CA LEU A 64 5.17 1.74 -4.50
C LEU A 64 4.11 2.21 -5.49
N THR A 65 4.17 1.69 -6.71
CA THR A 65 3.20 1.93 -7.79
C THR A 65 2.78 0.59 -8.38
N ALA A 66 1.55 0.48 -8.90
CA ALA A 66 1.14 -0.68 -9.66
C ALA A 66 2.09 -0.92 -10.87
N PRO A 67 2.61 -2.14 -11.09
CA PRO A 67 3.48 -2.43 -12.24
C PRO A 67 2.83 -2.18 -13.60
N ASP A 68 1.51 -2.37 -13.66
CA ASP A 68 0.59 -2.16 -14.77
C ASP A 68 -0.27 -0.89 -14.61
N GLY A 69 0.07 -0.03 -13.66
CA GLY A 69 -0.70 1.16 -13.33
C GLY A 69 -1.06 2.02 -14.55
N ALA A 70 -2.34 2.29 -14.68
CA ALA A 70 -2.95 3.11 -15.71
C ALA A 70 -3.82 4.21 -15.10
N ALA A 71 -4.33 5.10 -15.96
CA ALA A 71 -5.17 6.20 -15.50
C ALA A 71 -6.49 5.67 -14.92
N GLY A 72 -6.85 6.14 -13.73
CA GLY A 72 -8.07 5.76 -13.03
C GLY A 72 -7.98 4.46 -12.22
N ASP A 73 -6.82 3.81 -12.13
CA ASP A 73 -6.66 2.57 -11.34
C ASP A 73 -6.78 2.81 -9.84
N GLN A 74 -6.46 4.03 -9.40
CA GLN A 74 -6.55 4.51 -8.03
C GLN A 74 -5.82 3.60 -7.03
N PHE A 75 -4.60 3.18 -7.39
CA PHE A 75 -3.72 2.39 -6.55
C PHE A 75 -3.37 3.12 -5.25
N GLY A 76 -3.30 2.41 -4.13
CA GLY A 76 -3.06 3.04 -2.81
C GLY A 76 -4.33 3.21 -1.99
N PHE A 77 -5.45 2.63 -2.41
CA PHE A 77 -6.65 2.54 -1.58
C PHE A 77 -7.42 1.22 -1.83
N PRO A 78 -7.64 0.39 -0.80
CA PRO A 78 -7.08 0.46 0.56
C PRO A 78 -5.61 -0.01 0.64
N VAL A 79 -4.93 0.31 1.74
CA VAL A 79 -3.61 -0.25 2.08
C VAL A 79 -3.66 -1.11 3.34
N SER A 80 -2.84 -2.15 3.40
CA SER A 80 -2.67 -3.01 4.58
C SER A 80 -1.23 -3.49 4.69
N LEU A 81 -0.71 -3.51 5.91
CA LEU A 81 0.66 -3.92 6.21
C LEU A 81 0.65 -5.06 7.23
N SER A 82 1.41 -6.12 6.96
CA SER A 82 1.62 -7.24 7.88
C SER A 82 3.04 -7.75 7.77
N ASP A 83 3.79 -7.67 8.86
CA ASP A 83 5.19 -8.11 8.94
C ASP A 83 6.04 -7.55 7.78
N ASN A 84 6.43 -8.40 6.83
CA ASN A 84 7.26 -8.02 5.68
C ASN A 84 6.47 -7.87 4.38
N THR A 85 5.14 -7.72 4.46
CA THR A 85 4.27 -7.72 3.30
C THR A 85 3.30 -6.55 3.32
N ALA A 86 3.24 -5.82 2.22
CA ALA A 86 2.27 -4.77 1.95
C ALA A 86 1.24 -5.26 0.93
N LEU A 87 -0.04 -5.10 1.24
CA LEU A 87 -1.16 -5.34 0.33
C LEU A 87 -1.80 -4.00 -0.01
N ILE A 88 -1.88 -3.68 -1.29
CA ILE A 88 -2.39 -2.40 -1.78
C ILE A 88 -3.45 -2.65 -2.84
N GLY A 89 -4.61 -2.02 -2.70
CA GLY A 89 -5.68 -2.04 -3.68
C GLY A 89 -5.52 -0.95 -4.74
N GLY A 90 -5.95 -1.26 -5.96
CA GLY A 90 -6.34 -0.31 -6.99
C GLY A 90 -7.77 -0.62 -7.38
N PHE A 91 -8.74 0.05 -6.75
CA PHE A 91 -10.15 -0.32 -6.89
C PHE A 91 -10.78 0.15 -8.21
N GLY A 92 -10.14 1.11 -8.89
CA GLY A 92 -10.57 1.61 -10.19
C GLY A 92 -10.03 0.81 -11.37
N ASP A 93 -9.09 -0.12 -11.13
CA ASP A 93 -8.47 -0.93 -12.18
C ASP A 93 -9.50 -1.65 -13.06
N ASP A 94 -9.40 -1.44 -14.37
CA ASP A 94 -10.36 -1.89 -15.38
C ASP A 94 -9.84 -3.01 -16.29
N ASP A 95 -8.65 -3.55 -15.99
CA ASP A 95 -7.95 -4.56 -16.78
C ASP A 95 -8.78 -5.83 -17.08
N GLN A 96 -9.75 -6.14 -16.21
CA GLN A 96 -10.65 -7.30 -16.31
C GLN A 96 -12.14 -6.92 -16.42
N GLY A 97 -12.43 -5.66 -16.76
CA GLY A 97 -13.77 -5.09 -16.85
C GLY A 97 -13.86 -3.79 -16.06
N LEU A 98 -14.83 -2.93 -16.41
CA LEU A 98 -14.99 -1.61 -15.81
C LEU A 98 -14.94 -1.66 -14.27
N ASN A 99 -13.92 -1.02 -13.68
CA ASN A 99 -13.66 -0.96 -12.24
C ASN A 99 -13.70 -2.33 -11.56
N SER A 100 -13.13 -3.35 -12.23
CA SER A 100 -13.03 -4.71 -11.70
C SER A 100 -12.17 -4.81 -10.44
N GLY A 101 -11.24 -3.85 -10.28
CA GLY A 101 -10.33 -3.73 -9.16
C GLY A 101 -9.22 -4.77 -9.16
N SER A 102 -8.09 -4.38 -8.60
CA SER A 102 -6.93 -5.24 -8.36
C SER A 102 -6.35 -5.06 -6.97
N ALA A 103 -5.58 -6.06 -6.54
CA ALA A 103 -4.80 -6.01 -5.32
C ALA A 103 -3.37 -6.49 -5.61
N TYR A 104 -2.40 -5.81 -5.02
CA TYR A 104 -0.99 -5.96 -5.31
C TYR A 104 -0.23 -6.24 -4.02
N LEU A 105 0.70 -7.19 -4.08
CA LEU A 105 1.52 -7.59 -2.95
C LEU A 105 2.95 -7.12 -3.15
N PHE A 106 3.52 -6.46 -2.15
CA PHE A 106 4.89 -5.96 -2.16
C PHE A 106 5.66 -6.45 -0.94
N ASP A 107 6.95 -6.67 -1.13
CA ASP A 107 7.89 -6.94 -0.06
C ASP A 107 8.31 -5.61 0.59
N VAL A 108 8.11 -5.52 1.90
CA VAL A 108 8.34 -4.27 2.65
C VAL A 108 9.83 -3.96 2.78
N THR A 109 10.70 -4.98 2.80
CA THR A 109 12.14 -4.78 2.92
C THR A 109 12.73 -4.26 1.61
N THR A 110 12.37 -4.89 0.49
CA THR A 110 12.98 -4.62 -0.82
C THR A 110 12.20 -3.62 -1.66
N GLY A 111 10.90 -3.42 -1.40
CA GLY A 111 10.00 -2.67 -2.26
C GLY A 111 9.59 -3.45 -3.52
N ASP A 112 10.02 -4.71 -3.64
CA ASP A 112 9.78 -5.51 -4.83
C ASP A 112 8.33 -5.98 -4.88
N PHE A 113 7.76 -5.91 -6.07
CA PHE A 113 6.48 -6.52 -6.36
C PHE A 113 6.59 -8.04 -6.27
N LEU A 114 5.77 -8.66 -5.40
CA LEU A 114 5.97 -10.05 -5.04
C LEU A 114 5.36 -11.05 -6.03
N GLN A 115 4.24 -10.79 -6.72
CA GLN A 115 3.70 -11.71 -7.75
C GLN A 115 2.67 -11.10 -8.72
N PRO A 116 2.63 -11.54 -10.00
CA PRO A 116 1.66 -11.06 -11.00
C PRO A 116 0.26 -11.66 -10.82
N ARG A 117 -0.70 -10.80 -10.46
CA ARG A 117 -2.17 -10.97 -10.49
C ARG A 117 -2.82 -11.99 -9.53
N PHE A 118 -3.58 -11.45 -8.57
CA PHE A 118 -4.76 -12.15 -8.01
C PHE A 118 -5.92 -12.06 -9.02
N ARG A 119 -6.01 -13.00 -9.98
CA ARG A 119 -7.12 -13.04 -10.96
C ARG A 119 -8.40 -13.58 -10.32
N THR A 120 -9.47 -12.80 -10.35
CA THR A 120 -10.81 -13.18 -9.86
C THR A 120 -11.44 -14.36 -10.62
N SER A 121 -10.89 -14.78 -11.77
CA SER A 121 -11.48 -15.82 -12.63
C SER A 121 -10.89 -17.22 -12.52
N LYS A 122 -9.90 -17.48 -11.65
CA LYS A 122 -9.55 -18.87 -11.27
C LYS A 122 -9.30 -18.97 -9.77
N CYS A 123 -10.22 -19.69 -9.13
CA CYS A 123 -10.15 -20.31 -7.81
C CYS A 123 -8.72 -20.66 -7.33
N SER A 124 -7.96 -19.67 -6.88
CA SER A 124 -6.78 -19.82 -6.00
C SER A 124 -6.86 -18.91 -4.77
N ILE A 125 -7.95 -18.15 -4.66
CA ILE A 125 -8.35 -17.43 -3.44
C ILE A 125 -8.58 -18.38 -2.26
N LYS A 126 -8.83 -19.68 -2.50
CA LYS A 126 -8.95 -20.69 -1.44
C LYS A 126 -7.64 -21.00 -0.69
N LYS A 127 -6.48 -20.43 -1.04
CA LYS A 127 -5.23 -20.70 -0.30
C LYS A 127 -4.68 -19.51 0.51
N TYR A 128 -5.10 -18.28 0.20
CA TYR A 128 -4.63 -17.09 0.94
C TYR A 128 -5.74 -16.25 1.56
N ILE A 129 -7.00 -16.40 1.11
CA ILE A 129 -8.21 -15.86 1.79
C ILE A 129 -9.00 -17.00 2.47
N VAL A 130 -8.39 -18.18 2.64
CA VAL A 130 -8.80 -19.05 3.76
C VAL A 130 -8.10 -18.47 4.97
N LEU A 131 -8.82 -17.56 5.62
CA LEU A 131 -8.95 -17.53 7.07
C LEU A 131 -8.31 -18.79 7.63
N LYS A 132 -7.15 -18.68 8.30
CA LYS A 132 -6.77 -19.69 9.29
C LYS A 132 -8.07 -20.00 10.00
N SER A 133 -8.62 -21.20 9.82
CA SER A 133 -9.80 -21.61 10.57
C SER A 133 -9.48 -21.23 12.00
N PRO A 134 -10.23 -20.32 12.65
CA PRO A 134 -9.88 -19.94 13.99
C PRO A 134 -10.16 -21.19 14.81
N LYS A 135 -9.11 -21.96 15.08
CA LYS A 135 -9.03 -22.61 16.37
C LYS A 135 -9.15 -21.46 17.33
N ILE A 136 -10.35 -21.33 17.92
CA ILE A 136 -10.63 -20.38 18.98
C ILE A 136 -9.61 -20.69 20.06
N ILE A 137 -8.54 -19.89 20.12
CA ILE A 137 -7.64 -19.85 21.26
C ILE A 137 -8.33 -18.91 22.24
N PRO A 138 -8.76 -19.38 23.42
CA PRO A 138 -9.33 -18.48 24.42
C PRO A 138 -8.32 -17.39 24.78
N GLY A 139 -8.68 -16.11 24.61
CA GLY A 139 -7.91 -14.98 25.12
C GLY A 139 -7.18 -14.08 24.09
N GLN A 140 -7.58 -14.05 22.82
CA GLN A 140 -7.04 -13.08 21.84
C GLN A 140 -8.19 -12.24 21.24
N GLU A 141 -8.05 -10.91 21.29
CA GLU A 141 -9.01 -9.96 20.72
C GLU A 141 -8.82 -9.83 19.20
N TYR A 142 -9.91 -9.83 18.45
CA TYR A 142 -9.91 -9.70 17.00
C TYR A 142 -10.50 -8.33 16.62
N PHE A 143 -9.75 -7.54 15.86
CA PHE A 143 -10.21 -6.24 15.38
C PHE A 143 -11.12 -6.40 14.16
N SER A 144 -12.32 -5.82 14.25
CA SER A 144 -13.30 -5.72 13.16
C SER A 144 -13.08 -4.42 12.41
N PHE A 145 -12.92 -4.51 11.09
CA PHE A 145 -12.97 -3.34 10.21
C PHE A 145 -14.40 -2.77 10.20
N HIS A 146 -14.52 -1.45 10.42
CA HIS A 146 -15.73 -0.66 10.16
C HIS A 146 -15.40 0.36 9.08
#